data_AF-A0A4R4QRB0-F1
#
_entry.id   AF-A0A4R4QRB0-F1
#
_cell.length_a   1.000
_cell.length_b   1.000
_cell.length_c   1.000
_cell.angle_alpha   90.00
_cell.angle_beta   90.00
_cell.angle_gamma   90.00
#
_symmetry.space_group_name_H-M   'P 1'
#
loop_
_entity.id
_entity.type
_entity.pdbx_description
1 polymer ?
#
loop_
_entity_poly.entity_id
_entity_poly.type
_entity_poly.pdbx_seq_one_letter_code
_entity_poly.pdbx_strand_id
1 'polypeptide(L)' 'TLPLPGAQHGLIGLRERTELLGGAITAGPTSDNGYQIQLRLPATIQ' A
#
# COMPACT_ATOMS: atom_id res chain seq x y z
N THR A 1 -5.23 -15.56 -14.54
CA THR A 1 -5.02 -14.30 -13.81
C THR A 1 -4.62 -13.25 -14.83
N LEU A 2 -5.28 -12.08 -14.90
CA LEU A 2 -4.71 -11.00 -15.70
C LEU A 2 -3.42 -10.55 -14.99
N PRO A 3 -2.25 -10.56 -15.65
CA PRO A 3 -1.06 -9.93 -15.09
C PRO A 3 -1.38 -8.44 -15.00
N LEU A 4 -1.68 -7.98 -13.79
CA LEU A 4 -1.74 -6.55 -13.51
C LEU A 4 -0.30 -6.03 -13.69
N PRO A 5 -0.09 -4.91 -14.40
CA PRO A 5 1.22 -4.29 -14.51
C PRO A 5 1.63 -3.75 -13.14
N GLY A 6 2.13 -4.62 -12.27
CA GLY A 6 2.76 -4.26 -11.02
C GLY A 6 4.22 -3.94 -11.30
N ALA A 7 4.71 -2.80 -10.80
CA ALA A 7 6.11 -2.42 -10.95
C ALA A 7 7.09 -3.34 -10.17
N GLN A 8 6.63 -4.46 -9.60
CA GLN A 8 7.42 -5.47 -8.85
C GLN A 8 8.16 -4.95 -7.60
N HIS A 9 7.92 -3.69 -7.20
CA HIS A 9 8.55 -3.06 -6.02
C HIS A 9 7.88 -3.39 -4.66
N GLY A 10 6.85 -4.25 -4.63
CA GLY A 10 6.19 -4.70 -3.40
C GLY A 10 5.74 -3.56 -2.48
N LEU A 11 5.97 -3.71 -1.17
CA LEU A 11 5.60 -2.72 -0.14
C LEU A 11 6.31 -1.38 -0.28
N ILE A 12 7.54 -1.37 -0.79
CA ILE A 12 8.30 -0.14 -1.03
C ILE A 12 7.54 0.69 -2.06
N GLY A 13 7.17 0.08 -3.18
CA GLY A 13 6.39 0.75 -4.22
C GLY A 13 5.00 1.21 -3.75
N LEU A 14 4.37 0.48 -2.81
CA LEU A 14 3.10 0.91 -2.23
C LEU A 14 3.28 2.12 -1.31
N ARG A 15 4.35 2.17 -0.52
CA ARG A 15 4.67 3.31 0.35
C ARG A 15 4.92 4.56 -0.47
N GLU A 16 5.82 4.49 -1.44
CA GLU A 16 6.15 5.61 -2.32
C GLU A 16 4.88 6.20 -2.98
N ARG A 17 4.03 5.35 -3.55
CA ARG A 17 2.77 5.79 -4.17
C ARG A 17 1.78 6.37 -3.17
N THR A 18 1.70 5.80 -1.98
CA THR A 18 0.81 6.31 -0.92
C THR A 18 1.25 7.70 -0.49
N GLU A 19 2.55 7.91 -0.27
CA GLU A 19 3.13 9.22 0.08
C GLU A 19 2.95 10.24 -1.04
N LEU A 20 3.18 9.84 -2.30
CA LEU A 20 2.95 10.70 -3.47
C LEU A 20 1.50 11.19 -3.57
N LEU A 21 0.54 10.37 -3.14
CA LEU A 21 -0.88 10.70 -3.12
C LEU A 21 -1.32 11.43 -1.83
N GLY A 22 -0.39 11.83 -0.96
CA GLY A 22 -0.68 12.49 0.32
C GLY A 22 -1.37 11.57 1.33
N GLY A 23 -1.23 10.26 1.17
CA GLY A 23 -1.79 9.24 2.05
C GLY A 23 -0.81 8.75 3.12
N ALA A 24 -1.26 7.74 3.86
CA ALA A 24 -0.44 7.03 4.85
C ALA A 24 -0.59 5.51 4.71
N ILE A 25 0.49 4.77 4.95
CA ILE A 25 0.54 3.31 4.91
C ILE A 25 1.10 2.74 6.21
N THR A 26 0.51 1.64 6.69
CA THR A 26 1.05 0.79 7.75
C THR A 26 1.09 -0.64 7.27
N ALA A 27 2.18 -1.36 7.53
CA ALA A 27 2.33 -2.77 7.19
C ALA A 27 3.07 -3.49 8.32
N GLY A 28 2.54 -4.63 8.77
CA GLY A 28 3.14 -5.37 9.87
C GLY A 28 2.39 -6.64 10.24
N PRO A 29 2.98 -7.47 11.12
CA PRO A 29 2.34 -8.67 11.64
C PRO A 29 1.09 -8.32 12.47
N THR A 30 0.12 -9.23 12.49
CA THR A 30 -1.07 -9.14 13.32
C THR A 30 -0.95 -10.05 14.56
N SER A 31 -1.78 -9.81 15.57
CA SER A 31 -1.78 -10.58 16.83
C SER A 31 -2.19 -12.04 16.65
N ASP A 32 -2.92 -12.36 15.58
CA ASP A 32 -3.36 -13.71 15.20
C ASP A 32 -2.39 -14.41 14.23
N ASN A 33 -1.11 -13.98 14.21
CA ASN A 33 -0.04 -14.55 13.41
C ASN A 33 -0.23 -14.38 11.89
N GLY A 34 -0.95 -13.35 11.49
CA GLY A 34 -1.10 -12.91 10.10
C GLY A 34 -0.21 -11.70 9.78
N TYR A 35 -0.47 -11.10 8.62
CA TYR A 35 0.19 -9.87 8.17
C TYR A 35 -0.84 -8.93 7.57
N GLN A 36 -0.90 -7.69 8.07
CA GLN A 36 -1.85 -6.69 7.62
C GLN A 36 -1.13 -5.53 6.96
N ILE A 37 -1.75 -5.05 5.88
CA ILE A 37 -1.38 -3.82 5.18
C ILE A 37 -2.62 -2.94 5.16
N GLN A 38 -2.49 -1.70 5.62
CA GLN A 38 -3.57 -0.73 5.64
C GLN A 38 -3.09 0.58 5.01
N LEU A 39 -3.85 1.06 4.03
CA LEU A 39 -3.61 2.35 3.37
C LEU A 39 -4.77 3.29 3.70
N ARG A 40 -4.44 4.56 3.95
CA ARG A 40 -5.40 5.67 3.97
C ARG A 40 -5.02 6.63 2.86
N LEU A 41 -5.95 6.88 1.95
CA LEU A 41 -5.77 7.77 0.80
C LEU A 41 -6.86 8.83 0.79
N PRO A 42 -6.58 10.05 0.31
CA PRO A 42 -7.61 11.02 -0.03
C PRO A 42 -8.60 10.45 -1.06
N ALA A 43 -9.88 10.80 -0.93
CA ALA A 43 -10.92 10.34 -1.87
C ALA A 43 -10.78 10.99 -3.27
N THR A 44 -10.08 12.12 -3.34
CA THR A 44 -9.69 12.79 -4.57
C THR A 44 -8.26 13.27 -4.42
N ILE A 45 -7.52 13.21 -5.52
CA ILE A 45 -6.21 13.86 -5.65
C ILE A 45 -6.52 15.28 -6.13
N GLN A 46 -5.91 16.31 -5.54
CA GLN A 46 -6.04 17.69 -6.02
C GLN A 46 -5.22 17.93 -7.27
#